data_AF-A0A1W9GR49-F1
#
_entry.id   AF-A0A1W9GR49-F1
#
_cell.length_a   1.000
_cell.length_b   1.000
_cell.length_c   1.000
_cell.angle_alpha   90.00
_cell.angle_beta   90.00
_cell.angle_gamma   90.00
#
_symmetry.space_group_name_H-M   'P 1'
#
loop_
_entity.id
_entity.type
_entity.pdbx_description
1 polymer ?
#
loop_
_entity_poly.entity_id
_entity_poly.type
_entity_poly.pdbx_seq_one_letter_code
_entity_poly.pdbx_strand_id
1 'polypeptide(L)' 'MKDEPISSYRWSSDKPTKPGWYWFRGPAHEADPFIVLVDQAGEFQWPDGGFQEVSLANGEWAGPIEEPNE' A
#
# COMPACT_ATOMS: atom_id res chain seq x y z
N MET A 1 0.58 18.14 -14.57
CA MET A 1 0.16 16.98 -13.76
C MET A 1 0.85 17.18 -12.42
N LYS A 2 0.10 17.32 -11.32
CA LYS A 2 0.74 17.49 -10.01
C LYS A 2 1.07 16.10 -9.51
N ASP A 3 2.28 15.65 -9.77
CA ASP A 3 2.92 14.60 -8.97
C ASP A 3 2.94 15.10 -7.52
N GLU A 4 1.96 14.69 -6.71
CA GLU A 4 2.07 14.87 -5.27
C GLU A 4 3.25 14.02 -4.81
N PRO A 5 4.28 14.63 -4.21
CA PRO A 5 5.47 13.88 -3.85
C PRO A 5 5.07 12.89 -2.76
N ILE A 6 5.28 11.60 -3.03
CA ILE A 6 5.14 10.47 -2.07
C ILE A 6 5.77 10.79 -0.69
N SER A 7 6.69 11.75 -0.65
CA SER A 7 7.30 12.39 0.52
C SER A 7 6.33 13.03 1.53
N SER A 8 5.09 13.37 1.16
CA SER A 8 4.09 13.91 2.09
C SER A 8 3.40 12.83 2.93
N TYR A 9 3.47 11.57 2.51
CA TYR A 9 2.83 10.48 3.23
C TYR A 9 3.62 10.05 4.47
N ARG A 10 2.89 9.81 5.56
CA ARG A 10 3.43 9.17 6.75
C ARG A 10 3.48 7.67 6.55
N TRP A 11 4.68 7.18 6.28
CA TRP A 11 4.99 5.76 6.25
C TRP A 11 5.03 5.19 7.67
N SER A 12 4.41 4.04 7.88
CA SER A 12 4.48 3.29 9.14
C SER A 12 4.57 1.79 8.88
N SER A 13 5.14 1.04 9.81
CA SER A 13 5.06 -0.43 9.82
C SER A 13 3.72 -0.94 10.36
N ASP A 14 2.87 -0.04 10.89
CA ASP A 14 1.50 -0.37 11.28
C ASP A 14 0.71 -0.88 10.09
N LYS A 15 -0.02 -1.97 10.30
CA LYS A 15 -0.79 -2.63 9.25
C LYS A 15 -2.11 -1.89 9.01
N PRO A 16 -2.51 -1.68 7.75
CA PRO A 16 -3.87 -1.28 7.42
C PRO A 16 -4.90 -2.18 8.11
N THR A 17 -5.89 -1.56 8.75
CA THR A 17 -7.01 -2.25 9.42
C THR A 17 -8.34 -2.02 8.73
N LYS A 18 -8.34 -1.27 7.62
CA LYS A 18 -9.52 -0.91 6.86
C LYS A 18 -9.26 -1.13 5.36
N PRO A 19 -10.29 -1.56 4.61
CA PRO A 19 -10.22 -1.64 3.16
C PRO A 19 -9.96 -0.26 2.54
N GLY A 20 -9.29 -0.24 1.40
CA GLY A 20 -8.97 0.97 0.65
C GLY A 20 -7.61 0.91 -0.03
N TRP A 21 -7.28 2.00 -0.71
CA TRP A 21 -6.00 2.15 -1.40
C TRP A 21 -4.90 2.56 -0.42
N TYR A 22 -3.74 1.93 -0.53
CA TYR A 22 -2.55 2.25 0.26
C TYR A 22 -1.31 2.21 -0.63
N TRP A 23 -0.35 3.06 -0.30
CA TRP A 23 1.02 2.86 -0.73
C TRP A 23 1.64 1.75 0.11
N PHE A 24 2.32 0.82 -0.57
CA PHE A 24 3.13 -0.22 0.04
C PHE A 24 4.57 -0.11 -0.45
N ARG A 25 5.52 -0.35 0.46
CA ARG A 25 6.91 -0.62 0.09
C ARG A 25 7.45 -1.78 0.92
N GLY A 26 8.16 -2.68 0.25
CA GLY A 26 8.76 -3.86 0.86
C GLY A 26 9.84 -3.54 1.90
N PRO A 27 10.30 -4.56 2.66
CA PRO A 27 11.38 -4.40 3.61
C PRO A 27 12.63 -3.85 2.90
N ALA A 28 13.44 -3.06 3.62
CA ALA A 28 14.68 -2.47 3.11
C ALA A 28 14.56 -1.65 1.80
N HIS A 29 13.34 -1.26 1.41
CA HIS A 29 13.05 -0.54 0.16
C HIS A 29 13.57 -1.30 -1.07
N GLU A 30 13.47 -2.63 -1.04
CA GLU A 30 13.90 -3.54 -2.11
C GLU A 30 13.24 -3.25 -3.47
N ALA A 31 12.08 -2.58 -3.45
CA ALA A 31 11.36 -2.10 -4.63
C ALA A 31 10.84 -0.68 -4.41
N ASP A 32 10.61 0.03 -5.52
CA ASP A 32 9.90 1.31 -5.50
C ASP A 32 8.51 1.14 -4.87
N PRO A 33 8.03 2.12 -4.09
CA PRO A 33 6.66 2.17 -3.61
C PRO A 33 5.64 1.93 -4.73
N PHE A 34 4.60 1.15 -4.46
CA PHE A 34 3.48 0.95 -5.37
C PHE A 34 2.15 0.97 -4.62
N ILE A 35 1.07 1.24 -5.35
CA ILE A 35 -0.28 1.33 -4.80
C ILE A 35 -0.91 -0.06 -4.83
N VAL A 36 -1.55 -0.44 -3.73
CA VAL A 36 -2.34 -1.68 -3.61
C VAL A 36 -3.73 -1.38 -3.06
N LEU A 37 -4.71 -2.18 -3.47
CA LEU A 37 -6.05 -2.18 -2.88
C LEU A 37 -6.11 -3.25 -1.80
N VAL A 38 -6.37 -2.83 -0.57
CA VAL A 38 -6.72 -3.74 0.53
C VAL A 38 -8.23 -3.96 0.51
N ASP A 39 -8.64 -5.23 0.43
CA ASP A 39 -10.06 -5.59 0.38
C ASP A 39 -10.71 -5.74 1.77
N GLN A 40 -11.97 -6.19 1.79
CA GLN A 40 -12.73 -6.39 3.03
C GLN A 40 -12.22 -7.55 3.89
N ALA A 41 -11.49 -8.51 3.30
CA ALA A 41 -10.85 -9.61 4.02
C ALA A 41 -9.50 -9.19 4.64
N GLY A 42 -8.97 -8.03 4.26
CA GLY A 42 -7.64 -7.59 4.68
C GLY A 42 -6.54 -8.21 3.82
N GLU A 43 -6.86 -8.56 2.58
CA GLU A 43 -5.91 -9.06 1.59
C GLU A 43 -5.64 -7.99 0.53
N PHE A 44 -4.48 -8.07 -0.11
CA PHE A 44 -4.17 -7.28 -1.30
C PHE A 44 -3.51 -8.15 -2.35
N GLN A 45 -3.53 -7.68 -3.60
CA GLN A 45 -2.92 -8.37 -4.73
C GLN A 45 -1.59 -7.71 -5.10
N TRP A 46 -0.56 -8.54 -5.29
CA TRP A 46 0.73 -8.14 -5.85
C TRP A 46 0.61 -7.88 -7.35
N PRO A 47 1.53 -7.08 -7.95
CA PRO A 47 1.56 -6.85 -9.40
C PRO A 47 1.71 -8.13 -10.24
N ASP A 48 2.25 -9.21 -9.67
CA ASP A 48 2.38 -10.53 -10.32
C ASP A 48 1.07 -11.36 -10.30
N GLY A 49 0.05 -10.85 -9.61
CA GLY A 49 -1.27 -11.47 -9.47
C GLY A 49 -1.46 -12.32 -8.21
N GLY A 50 -0.42 -12.53 -7.39
CA GLY A 50 -0.53 -13.24 -6.12
C GLY A 50 -1.29 -12.45 -5.05
N PHE A 51 -1.96 -13.15 -4.14
CA PHE A 51 -2.66 -12.53 -3.01
C PHE A 51 -1.87 -12.70 -1.72
N GLN A 52 -1.94 -11.71 -0.84
CA GLN A 52 -1.33 -11.77 0.48
C GLN A 52 -2.16 -11.05 1.54
N GLU A 53 -2.25 -11.66 2.72
CA GLU A 53 -2.81 -11.04 3.91
C GLU A 53 -1.93 -9.86 4.38
N VAL A 54 -2.56 -8.71 4.62
CA VAL A 54 -1.89 -7.50 5.13
C VAL A 54 -1.16 -7.77 6.46
N SER A 55 -1.72 -8.65 7.30
CA SER A 55 -1.14 -9.03 8.60
C SER A 55 0.22 -9.73 8.48
N LEU A 56 0.46 -10.44 7.37
CA LEU A 56 1.67 -11.22 7.11
C LEU A 56 2.69 -10.47 6.23
N ALA A 57 2.28 -9.40 5.56
CA ALA A 57 3.14 -8.63 4.68
C ALA A 57 4.15 -7.79 5.46
N ASN A 58 5.44 -8.08 5.31
CA ASN A 58 6.52 -7.26 5.85
C ASN A 58 6.76 -6.04 4.95
N GLY A 59 6.84 -4.85 5.55
CA GLY A 59 6.96 -3.61 4.80
C GLY A 59 6.36 -2.43 5.55
N GLU A 60 6.39 -1.28 4.89
CA GLU A 60 5.78 -0.04 5.37
C GLU A 60 4.59 0.33 4.49
N TRP A 61 3.63 0.99 5.12
CA TRP A 61 2.35 1.37 4.55
C TRP A 61 2.15 2.88 4.70
N ALA A 62 1.47 3.48 3.73
CA ALA A 62 1.06 4.87 3.78
C ALA A 62 -0.37 4.99 3.22
N GLY A 63 -1.25 5.67 3.96
CA GLY A 63 -2.66 5.83 3.57
C GLY A 63 -3.62 5.75 4.75
N PRO A 64 -4.94 5.54 4.49
CA PRO A 64 -5.54 5.31 3.18
C PRO A 64 -5.39 6.53 2.25
N ILE A 65 -5.27 6.29 0.94
CA ILE A 65 -5.22 7.33 -0.09
C ILE A 65 -6.55 7.40 -0.83
N GLU A 66 -6.88 8.57 -1.39
CA GLU A 66 -8.04 8.69 -2.29
C GLU A 66 -7.84 7.77 -3.50
N GLU A 67 -8.94 7.20 -3.99
CA GLU A 67 -8.92 6.40 -5.21
C GLU A 67 -8.33 7.23 -6.36
N PRO A 68 -7.40 6.68 -7.15
CA PRO A 68 -6.92 7.38 -8.33
C PRO A 68 -8.10 7.67 -9.25
N ASN A 69 -8.29 8.95 -9.56
CA ASN A 69 -9.31 9.37 -10.50
C ASN A 69 -8.94 8.85 -11.90
N GLU A 70 -9.90 8.21 -12.60
CA GLU A 70 -9.73 7.75 -14.00
C GLU A 70 -9.38 8.89 -14.98
#